data_AF-A0AAV8YBL5-F1
#
_entry.id   AF-A0AAV8YBL5-F1
#
_cell.length_a   1.000
_cell.length_b   1.000
_cell.length_c   1.000
_cell.angle_alpha   90.00
_cell.angle_beta   90.00
_cell.angle_gamma   90.00
#
_symmetry.space_group_name_H-M   'P 1'
#
loop_
_entity.id
_entity.type
_entity.pdbx_description
1 polymer ?
#
loop_
_entity_poly.entity_id
_entity_poly.type
_entity_poly.pdbx_seq_one_letter_code
_entity_poly.pdbx_strand_id
1 'polypeptide(L)'
;MLGITQHPPYQTAVIVRKPYDGGFENLRGKRFCHPGFKHAELVTKLVLEEFESKIINLDSNYCNTGDNSSTIVEKRLRTVANFFGPSCRPGVWTESDQFDAELSK
;
A
#
# COMPACT_ATOMS: atom_id res chain seq x y z
N MET A 1 -36.37 -3.19 -3.59
CA MET A 1 -35.24 -2.77 -4.45
C MET A 1 -34.25 -3.93 -4.48
N LEU A 2 -34.13 -4.62 -5.61
CA LEU A 2 -33.13 -5.68 -5.78
C LEU A 2 -31.78 -5.00 -5.98
N GLY A 3 -30.92 -5.05 -4.97
CA GLY A 3 -29.56 -4.53 -5.02
C GLY A 3 -28.72 -5.38 -5.96
N ILE A 4 -28.50 -4.89 -7.17
CA ILE A 4 -27.53 -5.50 -8.09
C ILE A 4 -26.16 -5.12 -7.53
N THR A 5 -25.47 -6.06 -6.90
CA THR A 5 -24.06 -5.90 -6.54
C THR A 5 -23.27 -5.87 -7.85
N GLN A 6 -23.06 -4.68 -8.41
CA GLN A 6 -22.13 -4.52 -9.52
C GLN A 6 -20.74 -4.86 -9.01
N HIS A 7 -20.18 -5.96 -9.52
CA HIS A 7 -18.78 -6.27 -9.29
C HIS A 7 -17.95 -5.20 -10.02
N PRO A 8 -16.95 -4.59 -9.38
CA PRO A 8 -16.06 -3.68 -10.07
C PRO A 8 -15.40 -4.40 -11.26
N PRO A 9 -15.11 -3.71 -12.37
CA PRO A 9 -14.52 -4.31 -13.57
C PRO A 9 -13.10 -4.86 -13.35
N TYR A 10 -12.52 -4.61 -12.17
CA TYR A 10 -11.19 -5.03 -11.77
C TYR A 10 -11.20 -5.51 -10.32
N GLN A 11 -10.32 -6.46 -10.01
CA GLN A 11 -10.08 -6.95 -8.66
C GLN A 11 -8.57 -6.88 -8.37
N THR A 12 -8.21 -6.36 -7.19
CA THR A 12 -6.83 -6.39 -6.72
C THR A 12 -6.49 -7.79 -6.23
N ALA A 13 -5.34 -8.31 -6.68
CA ALA A 13 -4.84 -9.62 -6.27
C ALA A 13 -3.38 -9.52 -5.82
N VAL A 14 -3.01 -10.38 -4.86
CA VAL A 14 -1.61 -10.58 -4.47
C VAL A 14 -1.12 -11.85 -5.13
N ILE A 15 -0.06 -11.73 -5.94
CA ILE A 15 0.55 -12.85 -6.62
C ILE A 15 1.75 -13.32 -5.81
N VAL A 16 1.73 -14.59 -5.43
CA VAL A 16 2.78 -15.25 -4.65
C VAL A 16 3.30 -16.47 -5.41
N ARG A 17 4.50 -16.93 -5.04
CA ARG A 17 5.03 -18.19 -5.59
C ARG A 17 4.22 -19.37 -5.03
N LYS A 18 4.02 -20.41 -5.84
CA LYS A 18 3.26 -21.63 -5.48
C LYS A 18 3.61 -22.25 -4.10
N PRO A 19 4.88 -22.29 -3.65
CA PRO A 19 5.21 -22.87 -2.34
C PRO A 19 4.68 -22.07 -1.14
N TYR A 20 4.16 -20.88 -1.35
CA TYR A 20 3.58 -20.07 -0.29
C TYR A 20 2.15 -20.52 0.02
N ASP A 21 1.90 -20.87 1.27
CA ASP A 21 0.64 -21.38 1.80
C ASP A 21 0.04 -20.50 2.91
N GLY A 22 0.68 -19.37 3.22
CA GLY A 22 0.25 -18.43 4.26
C GLY A 22 -0.89 -17.49 3.82
N GLY A 23 -1.57 -16.91 4.81
CA GLY A 23 -2.51 -15.80 4.62
C GLY A 23 -1.80 -14.45 4.44
N PHE A 24 -2.55 -13.39 4.13
CA PHE A 24 -1.97 -12.07 3.82
C PHE A 24 -1.08 -11.54 4.95
N GLU A 25 -1.47 -11.74 6.22
CA GLU A 25 -0.70 -11.39 7.40
C GLU A 25 0.71 -12.04 7.44
N ASN A 26 0.87 -13.22 6.84
CA ASN A 26 2.16 -13.93 6.76
C ASN A 26 3.07 -13.39 5.66
N LEU A 27 2.65 -12.35 4.93
CA LEU A 27 3.51 -11.61 4.01
C LEU A 27 4.44 -10.63 4.74
N ARG A 28 4.27 -10.45 6.05
CA ARG A 28 5.18 -9.63 6.87
C ARG A 28 6.63 -10.09 6.73
N GLY A 29 7.54 -9.15 6.49
CA GLY A 29 8.96 -9.37 6.28
C GLY A 29 9.32 -10.02 4.94
N LYS A 30 8.36 -10.23 4.03
CA LYS A 30 8.65 -10.69 2.66
C LYS A 30 8.98 -9.50 1.76
N ARG A 31 9.77 -9.74 0.71
CA ARG A 31 10.03 -8.73 -0.33
C ARG A 31 8.79 -8.55 -1.18
N PHE A 32 8.46 -7.30 -1.45
CA PHE A 32 7.29 -6.94 -2.23
C PHE A 32 7.65 -6.02 -3.40
N CYS A 33 7.04 -6.31 -4.55
CA CYS A 33 7.12 -5.49 -5.75
C CYS A 33 5.74 -4.87 -5.97
N HIS A 34 5.63 -3.55 -5.79
CA HIS A 34 4.42 -2.86 -6.19
C HIS A 34 4.28 -2.87 -7.72
N PRO A 35 3.05 -2.90 -8.27
CA PRO A 35 2.81 -2.80 -9.71
C PRO A 35 3.23 -1.46 -10.34
N GLY A 36 3.83 -0.56 -9.56
CA GLY A 36 4.11 0.81 -9.94
C GLY A 36 2.87 1.69 -9.79
N PHE A 37 3.11 2.98 -9.57
CA PHE A 37 2.06 3.96 -9.36
C PHE A 37 2.20 5.10 -10.35
N LYS A 38 1.11 5.41 -11.05
CA LYS A 38 0.99 6.60 -11.87
C LYS A 38 -0.25 7.36 -11.43
N HIS A 39 -0.06 8.55 -10.84
CA HIS A 39 -1.14 9.40 -10.35
C HIS A 39 -2.27 9.64 -11.38
N ALA A 40 -1.92 9.76 -12.67
CA ALA A 40 -2.87 10.00 -13.75
C ALA A 40 -3.65 8.74 -14.19
N GLU A 41 -3.28 7.54 -13.73
CA GLU A 41 -3.95 6.29 -14.07
C GLU A 41 -4.74 5.76 -12.86
N LEU A 42 -6.06 5.98 -12.90
CA LEU A 42 -7.00 5.63 -11.83
C LEU A 42 -6.85 4.18 -11.35
N VAL A 43 -6.64 3.22 -12.25
CA VAL A 43 -6.54 1.80 -11.90
C VAL A 43 -5.29 1.53 -11.05
N THR A 44 -4.13 2.08 -11.42
CA THR A 44 -2.89 1.85 -10.66
C THR A 44 -2.96 2.50 -9.28
N LYS A 45 -3.60 3.67 -9.18
CA LYS A 45 -3.89 4.35 -7.92
C LYS A 45 -4.79 3.50 -7.03
N LEU A 46 -5.92 3.03 -7.55
CA LEU A 46 -6.86 2.21 -6.78
C LEU A 46 -6.22 0.92 -6.28
N VAL A 47 -5.47 0.21 -7.13
CA VAL A 47 -4.78 -1.04 -6.76
C VAL A 47 -3.75 -0.79 -5.65
N LEU A 48 -2.96 0.28 -5.78
CA LEU A 48 -2.01 0.68 -4.75
C LEU A 48 -2.74 1.00 -3.45
N GLU A 49 -3.76 1.84 -3.52
CA GLU A 49 -4.45 2.34 -2.34
C GLU A 49 -5.18 1.24 -1.58
N GLU A 50 -5.87 0.33 -2.28
CA GLU A 50 -6.55 -0.81 -1.69
C GLU A 50 -5.58 -1.72 -0.94
N PHE A 51 -4.42 -2.00 -1.56
CA PHE A 51 -3.41 -2.86 -0.98
C PHE A 51 -2.77 -2.25 0.28
N GLU A 52 -2.36 -0.98 0.21
CA GLU A 52 -1.79 -0.27 1.36
C GLU A 52 -2.84 -0.14 2.49
N SER A 53 -4.11 0.08 2.17
CA SER A 53 -5.20 0.11 3.16
C SER A 53 -5.39 -1.24 3.87
N LYS A 54 -5.26 -2.38 3.17
CA LYS A 54 -5.28 -3.70 3.82
C LYS A 54 -4.17 -3.84 4.86
N ILE A 55 -2.98 -3.31 4.60
CA ILE A 55 -1.85 -3.36 5.53
C ILE A 55 -2.06 -2.43 6.71
N ILE A 56 -2.53 -1.20 6.46
CA ILE A 56 -2.85 -0.24 7.52
C ILE A 56 -3.88 -0.83 8.50
N ASN A 57 -4.91 -1.52 7.98
CA ASN A 57 -5.93 -2.16 8.82
C ASN A 57 -5.38 -3.32 9.67
N LEU A 58 -4.23 -3.89 9.32
CA LEU A 58 -3.54 -4.89 10.15
C LEU A 58 -2.64 -4.26 11.22
N ASP A 59 -2.37 -2.96 11.15
CA ASP A 59 -1.55 -2.23 12.10
C ASP A 59 -2.42 -1.51 13.15
N SER A 60 -2.64 -2.18 14.29
CA SER A 60 -3.43 -1.64 15.41
C SER A 60 -2.84 -0.35 16.00
N ASN A 61 -1.59 -0.01 15.68
CA ASN A 61 -0.92 1.18 16.18
C ASN A 61 -0.89 2.34 15.17
N TYR A 62 -1.46 2.16 13.97
CA TYR A 62 -1.43 3.19 12.91
C TYR A 62 -1.89 4.57 13.40
N CYS A 63 -2.99 4.61 14.17
CA CYS A 63 -3.53 5.86 14.73
C CYS A 63 -2.83 6.32 16.02
N ASN A 64 -2.12 5.43 16.72
CA ASN A 64 -1.53 5.67 18.04
C ASN A 64 0.00 5.84 17.98
N THR A 65 0.56 6.12 16.80
CA THR A 65 1.96 6.53 16.70
C THR A 65 2.09 7.85 17.47
N GLY A 66 2.75 7.86 18.64
CA GLY A 66 3.01 9.07 19.44
C GLY A 66 3.84 10.16 18.74
N ASP A 67 4.07 9.99 17.44
CA ASP A 67 4.65 10.93 16.50
C ASP A 67 3.53 11.78 15.86
N ASN A 68 3.32 12.96 16.44
CA ASN A 68 2.41 13.99 15.93
C ASN A 68 3.05 14.85 14.82
N SER A 69 4.34 14.67 14.54
CA SER A 69 5.07 15.42 13.51
C SER A 69 4.94 14.81 12.11
N SER A 70 4.64 13.51 12.00
CA SER A 70 4.47 12.85 10.71
C SER A 70 3.11 13.15 10.05
N THR A 71 3.14 13.46 8.76
CA THR A 71 1.99 13.54 7.87
C THR A 71 1.31 12.16 7.70
N ILE A 72 0.07 12.15 7.20
CA ILE A 72 -0.67 10.91 6.89
C ILE A 72 0.10 10.06 5.86
N VAL A 73 0.75 10.71 4.89
CA VAL A 73 1.54 10.04 3.85
C VAL A 73 2.75 9.34 4.47
N GLU A 74 3.51 10.03 5.33
CA GLU A 74 4.65 9.42 6.04
C GLU A 74 4.22 8.24 6.91
N LYS A 75 3.11 8.36 7.64
CA LYS A 75 2.58 7.27 8.46
C LYS A 75 2.22 6.06 7.61
N ARG A 76 1.53 6.28 6.48
CA ARG A 76 1.15 5.24 5.53
C ARG A 76 2.36 4.53 4.95
N LEU A 77 3.33 5.28 4.44
CA LEU A 77 4.57 4.73 3.90
C LEU A 77 5.37 3.98 4.95
N ARG A 78 5.49 4.52 6.17
CA ARG A 78 6.16 3.86 7.30
C ARG A 78 5.50 2.54 7.66
N THR A 79 4.18 2.48 7.73
CA THR A 79 3.44 1.23 8.02
C THR A 79 3.68 0.17 6.94
N VAL A 80 3.65 0.56 5.67
CA VAL A 80 3.93 -0.37 4.55
C VAL A 80 5.40 -0.83 4.56
N ALA A 81 6.33 0.09 4.79
CA ALA A 81 7.76 -0.21 4.88
C ALA A 81 8.07 -1.13 6.08
N ASN A 82 7.44 -0.91 7.24
CA ASN A 82 7.58 -1.79 8.40
C ASN A 82 6.98 -3.18 8.17
N PHE A 83 5.98 -3.29 7.29
CA PHE A 83 5.37 -4.57 6.96
C PHE A 83 6.26 -5.42 6.04
N PHE A 84 6.84 -4.85 4.97
CA PHE A 84 7.63 -5.63 3.98
C PHE A 84 9.16 -5.50 4.11
N GLY A 85 9.66 -4.47 4.79
CA GLY A 85 11.08 -4.10 4.72
C GLY A 85 11.48 -3.56 3.34
N PRO A 86 12.78 -3.65 2.96
CA PRO A 86 13.29 -3.09 1.70
C PRO A 86 12.53 -3.61 0.47
N SER A 87 11.82 -2.71 -0.20
CA SER A 87 10.88 -3.01 -1.28
C SER A 87 10.91 -1.95 -2.38
N CYS A 88 10.41 -2.28 -3.57
CA CYS A 88 10.35 -1.34 -4.69
C CYS A 88 8.93 -0.77 -4.82
N ARG A 89 8.80 0.56 -4.70
CA ARG A 89 7.57 1.32 -4.97
C ARG A 89 7.83 2.35 -6.08
N PRO A 90 7.68 1.97 -7.36
CA PRO A 90 7.92 2.87 -8.49
C PRO A 90 6.87 3.99 -8.57
N GLY A 91 7.28 5.16 -9.07
CA GLY A 91 6.40 6.29 -9.35
C GLY A 91 6.61 7.47 -8.41
N VAL A 92 5.76 8.49 -8.57
CA VAL A 92 5.72 9.69 -7.71
C VAL A 92 4.88 9.38 -6.48
N TRP A 93 5.38 9.58 -5.28
CA TRP A 93 4.76 9.29 -3.99
C TRP A 93 3.89 10.46 -3.51
N THR A 94 4.25 11.70 -3.85
CA THR A 94 3.48 12.90 -3.50
C THR A 94 3.48 13.95 -4.61
N GLU A 95 2.50 14.85 -4.63
CA GLU A 95 2.43 15.92 -5.65
C GLU A 95 3.51 17.00 -5.49
N SER A 96 4.21 17.05 -4.36
CA SER A 96 5.28 18.00 -4.10
C SER A 96 6.63 17.35 -4.41
N ASP A 97 7.32 17.80 -5.46
CA ASP A 97 8.63 17.27 -5.88
C ASP A 97 9.67 17.20 -4.74
N GLN A 98 9.73 18.22 -3.88
CA GLN A 98 10.67 18.22 -2.75
C GLN A 98 10.35 17.10 -1.76
N PHE A 99 9.10 17.05 -1.29
CA PHE A 99 8.63 16.03 -0.35
C PHE A 99 8.68 14.62 -0.94
N ASP A 100 8.40 14.47 -2.24
CA ASP A 100 8.58 13.22 -2.97
C ASP A 100 10.02 12.71 -2.89
N ALA A 101 10.97 13.59 -3.22
CA ALA A 101 12.39 13.29 -3.16
C ALA A 101 12.91 13.05 -1.74
N GLU A 102 12.26 13.60 -0.70
CA GLU A 102 12.58 13.30 0.69
C GLU A 102 12.10 11.91 1.10
N LEU A 103 10.92 11.48 0.65
CA LEU A 103 10.32 10.20 1.01
C LEU A 103 10.88 9.01 0.23
N SER A 104 11.31 9.21 -1.01
CA SER A 104 11.74 8.14 -1.91
C SER A 104 13.24 7.81 -1.86
N LYS A 105 13.98 8.40 -0.91
CA LYS A 105 15.40 8.11 -0.65
C LYS A 105 15.60 6.76 0.02
#